data_AF-A0A2V7VGR5-F1
#
_entry.id   AF-A0A2V7VGR5-F1
#
_cell.length_a   1.000
_cell.length_b   1.000
_cell.length_c   1.000
_cell.angle_alpha   90.00
_cell.angle_beta   90.00
_cell.angle_gamma   90.00
#
_symmetry.space_group_name_H-M   'P 1'
#
loop_
_entity.id
_entity.type
_entity.pdbx_description
1 polymer ?
#
loop_
_entity_poly.entity_id
_entity_poly.type
_entity_poly.pdbx_seq_one_letter_code
_entity_poly.pdbx_strand_id
1 'polypeptide(L)'
;FDAWRTHSAMFNIKGVVTPTLIQHGEADVRVPISQGYELYNALKRQGVPVKMVVYPRQPHGIQEPKLMLDAMSRNLEWFDRWVMGKS
;
A
#
# COMPACT_ATOMS: atom_id res chain seq x y z
N PHE A 1 -2.45 2.21 -26.03
CA PHE A 1 -2.83 2.95 -24.81
C PHE A 1 -3.85 2.19 -23.97
N ASP A 2 -4.84 1.55 -24.60
CA ASP A 2 -5.91 0.85 -23.85
C ASP A 2 -5.41 -0.28 -22.95
N ALA A 3 -4.46 -1.10 -23.41
CA ALA A 3 -3.88 -2.17 -22.60
C ALA A 3 -3.29 -1.65 -21.28
N TRP A 4 -2.48 -0.59 -21.30
CA TRP A 4 -1.91 0.00 -20.09
C TRP A 4 -2.98 0.53 -19.13
N ARG A 5 -4.05 1.11 -19.70
CA ARG A 5 -5.15 1.65 -18.92
C ARG A 5 -5.94 0.53 -18.24
N THR A 6 -6.31 -0.53 -18.95
CA THR A 6 -7.12 -1.63 -18.41
C THR A 6 -6.37 -2.47 -17.38
N HIS A 7 -5.04 -2.51 -17.41
CA HIS A 7 -4.22 -3.21 -16.43
C HIS A 7 -3.79 -2.34 -15.24
N SER A 8 -4.10 -1.04 -15.25
CA SER A 8 -3.84 -0.16 -14.10
C SER A 8 -4.84 -0.45 -12.98
N ALA A 9 -4.33 -0.64 -11.75
CA ALA A 9 -5.17 -0.78 -10.56
C ALA A 9 -6.11 0.42 -10.38
N MET A 10 -5.63 1.63 -10.70
CA MET A 10 -6.43 2.85 -10.60
C MET A 10 -7.62 2.88 -11.56
N PHE A 11 -7.48 2.27 -12.75
CA PHE A 11 -8.59 2.20 -13.69
C PHE A 11 -9.71 1.27 -13.20
N ASN A 12 -9.36 0.23 -12.46
CA ASN A 12 -10.28 -0.77 -11.90
C ASN A 12 -10.59 -0.52 -10.42
N ILE A 13 -10.38 0.70 -9.92
CA ILE A 13 -10.50 0.99 -8.50
C ILE A 13 -11.95 0.85 -7.98
N LYS A 14 -12.95 0.96 -8.87
CA LYS A 14 -14.36 0.82 -8.51
C LYS A 14 -14.67 -0.64 -8.16
N GLY A 15 -15.25 -0.86 -6.99
CA GLY A 15 -15.64 -2.19 -6.52
C GLY A 15 -14.59 -2.89 -5.65
N VAL A 16 -13.46 -2.24 -5.37
CA VAL A 16 -12.54 -2.73 -4.34
C VAL A 16 -13.23 -2.60 -2.98
N VAL A 17 -13.30 -3.71 -2.26
CA VAL A 17 -13.86 -3.78 -0.90
C VAL A 17 -12.85 -4.26 0.13
N THR A 18 -11.72 -4.80 -0.33
CA THR A 18 -10.73 -5.44 0.54
C THR A 18 -9.90 -4.42 1.31
N PRO A 19 -9.82 -4.52 2.65
CA PRO A 19 -8.90 -3.73 3.45
C PRO A 19 -7.46 -3.79 2.94
N THR A 20 -6.84 -2.64 2.68
CA THR A 20 -5.53 -2.57 2.03
C THR A 20 -4.48 -1.84 2.89
N LEU A 21 -3.34 -2.49 3.11
CA LEU A 21 -2.12 -1.86 3.64
C LEU A 21 -1.20 -1.51 2.46
N ILE A 22 -0.80 -0.26 2.37
CA ILE A 22 0.17 0.25 1.38
C ILE A 22 1.45 0.62 2.11
N GLN A 23 2.58 0.07 1.65
CA GLN A 23 3.92 0.33 2.17
C GLN A 23 4.80 0.85 1.03
N HIS A 24 5.44 2.01 1.21
CA HIS A 24 6.23 2.66 0.15
C HIS A 24 7.51 3.27 0.73
N GLY A 25 8.64 3.12 0.03
CA GLY A 25 9.89 3.82 0.37
C GLY A 25 9.85 5.29 -0.06
N GLU A 26 10.21 6.22 0.82
CA GLU A 26 10.23 7.65 0.51
C GLU A 26 11.19 8.01 -0.63
N ALA A 27 12.30 7.28 -0.75
CA ALA A 27 13.35 7.48 -1.75
C ALA A 27 13.26 6.48 -2.92
N ASP A 28 12.07 5.92 -3.19
CA ASP A 28 11.86 5.02 -4.32
C ASP A 28 11.95 5.76 -5.66
N VAL A 29 13.06 5.55 -6.38
CA VAL A 29 13.30 6.10 -7.72
C VAL A 29 12.66 5.28 -8.85
N ARG A 30 12.19 4.06 -8.56
CA ARG A 30 11.57 3.14 -9.55
C ARG A 30 10.08 3.37 -9.63
N VAL A 31 9.41 3.55 -8.49
CA VAL A 31 7.98 3.81 -8.40
C VAL A 31 7.74 5.09 -7.62
N PRO A 32 7.26 6.18 -8.29
CA PRO A 32 6.97 7.43 -7.61
C PRO A 32 5.96 7.25 -6.48
N ILE A 33 6.26 7.85 -5.31
CA ILE A 33 5.40 7.78 -4.13
C ILE A 33 3.98 8.31 -4.37
N SER A 34 3.83 9.22 -5.35
CA SER A 34 2.53 9.75 -5.75
C SER A 34 1.54 8.64 -6.17
N GLN A 35 2.02 7.52 -6.74
CA GLN A 35 1.15 6.39 -7.10
C GLN A 35 0.57 5.71 -5.86
N GLY A 36 1.36 5.56 -4.79
CA GLY A 36 0.88 5.03 -3.51
C GLY A 36 -0.18 5.94 -2.88
N TYR A 37 0.05 7.26 -2.91
CA TYR A 37 -0.92 8.24 -2.43
C TYR A 37 -2.19 8.30 -3.28
N GLU A 38 -2.09 8.15 -4.59
CA GLU A 38 -3.24 8.09 -5.50
C GLU A 38 -4.15 6.92 -5.12
N LEU A 39 -3.58 5.72 -4.95
CA LEU A 39 -4.31 4.53 -4.51
C LEU A 39 -4.91 4.69 -3.12
N TYR A 40 -4.12 5.18 -2.15
CA TYR A 40 -4.58 5.46 -0.79
C TYR A 40 -5.81 6.38 -0.79
N ASN A 41 -5.74 7.50 -1.51
CA ASN A 41 -6.82 8.48 -1.56
C ASN A 41 -8.07 7.91 -2.24
N ALA A 42 -7.90 7.11 -3.30
CA ALA A 42 -9.04 6.52 -4.00
C ALA A 42 -9.76 5.46 -3.15
N LEU A 43 -9.02 4.58 -2.46
CA LEU A 43 -9.59 3.60 -1.53
C LEU A 43 -10.29 4.29 -0.35
N LYS A 44 -9.64 5.31 0.23
CA LYS A 44 -10.20 6.10 1.32
C LYS A 44 -11.51 6.78 0.93
N ARG A 45 -11.61 7.34 -0.28
CA ARG A 45 -12.84 7.95 -0.82
C ARG A 45 -13.97 6.94 -1.01
N GLN A 46 -13.66 5.67 -1.25
CA GLN A 46 -14.64 4.60 -1.34
C GLN A 46 -15.05 4.02 0.03
N GLY A 47 -14.48 4.52 1.13
CA GLY A 47 -14.74 3.99 2.47
C GLY A 47 -14.08 2.64 2.74
N VAL A 48 -13.16 2.19 1.87
CA VAL A 48 -12.39 0.96 2.09
C VAL A 48 -11.39 1.21 3.23
N PRO A 49 -11.30 0.33 4.25
CA PRO A 49 -10.28 0.45 5.27
C PRO A 49 -8.88 0.41 4.63
N VAL A 50 -8.12 1.49 4.76
CA VAL A 50 -6.82 1.63 4.11
C VAL A 50 -5.81 2.29 5.04
N LYS A 51 -4.56 1.80 5.01
CA LYS A 51 -3.43 2.39 5.73
C LYS A 51 -2.27 2.62 4.75
N MET A 52 -1.68 3.81 4.80
CA MET A 52 -0.45 4.15 4.08
C MET A 52 0.70 4.25 5.08
N VAL A 53 1.81 3.60 4.80
CA VAL A 53 3.05 3.70 5.57
C VAL A 53 4.17 4.09 4.62
N VAL A 54 4.81 5.22 4.91
CA VAL A 54 5.95 5.73 4.16
C VAL A 54 7.20 5.50 4.99
N TYR A 55 8.17 4.79 4.41
CA TYR A 55 9.43 4.47 5.07
C TYR A 55 10.50 5.49 4.70
N PRO A 56 10.95 6.34 5.64
CA PRO A 56 11.86 7.43 5.35
C PRO A 56 13.21 6.91 4.86
N ARG A 57 13.82 7.64 3.90
CA ARG A 57 15.11 7.30 3.28
C ARG A 57 15.16 5.95 2.55
N GLN A 58 14.08 5.17 2.51
CA GLN A 58 14.11 3.82 1.92
C GLN A 58 13.89 3.88 0.40
N PRO A 59 14.67 3.10 -0.38
CA PRO A 59 14.46 2.96 -1.81
C PRO A 59 13.30 1.99 -2.10
N HIS A 60 13.23 1.44 -3.31
CA HIS A 60 12.16 0.51 -3.73
C HIS A 60 11.98 -0.71 -2.81
N GLY A 61 13.08 -1.24 -2.28
CA GLY A 61 13.04 -2.23 -1.21
C GLY A 61 13.45 -1.60 0.11
N ILE A 62 12.76 -1.93 1.20
CA ILE A 62 13.17 -1.52 2.54
C ILE A 62 14.47 -2.25 2.90
N GLN A 63 15.50 -1.51 3.31
CA GLN A 63 16.85 -2.05 3.56
C GLN A 63 17.30 -1.87 5.00
N GLU A 64 16.88 -0.79 5.67
CA GLU A 64 17.26 -0.57 7.07
C GLU A 64 16.61 -1.64 7.97
N PRO A 65 17.38 -2.43 8.75
CA PRO A 65 16.83 -3.59 9.48
C PRO A 65 15.67 -3.26 10.42
N LYS A 66 15.73 -2.09 11.08
CA LYS A 66 14.65 -1.63 11.96
C LYS A 66 13.35 -1.35 11.20
N LEU A 67 13.46 -0.78 10.00
CA LEU A 67 12.31 -0.46 9.17
C LEU A 67 11.76 -1.72 8.48
N MET A 68 12.64 -2.68 8.16
CA MET A 68 12.22 -4.00 7.67
C MET A 68 11.43 -4.76 8.73
N LEU A 69 11.91 -4.75 9.98
CA LEU A 69 11.19 -5.35 11.11
C LEU A 69 9.82 -4.69 11.31
N ASP A 70 9.75 -3.36 11.33
CA ASP A 70 8.47 -2.64 11.41
C ASP A 70 7.53 -3.02 10.25
N ALA A 71 8.04 -3.11 9.02
CA ALA A 71 7.24 -3.51 7.87
C ALA A 71 6.66 -4.92 8.01
N MET A 72 7.45 -5.87 8.49
CA MET A 72 7.02 -7.25 8.74
C MET A 72 6.00 -7.29 9.89
N SER A 73 6.22 -6.56 10.99
CA SER A 73 5.28 -6.48 12.10
C SER A 73 3.93 -5.92 11.67
N ARG A 74 3.92 -4.85 10.87
CA ARG A 74 2.67 -4.27 10.33
C ARG A 74 1.92 -5.24 9.41
N ASN A 75 2.64 -6.07 8.65
CA ASN A 75 2.00 -7.09 7.82
C ASN A 75 1.30 -8.13 8.69
N LEU A 76 1.98 -8.62 9.74
CA LEU A 76 1.38 -9.56 10.69
C LEU A 76 0.16 -8.95 11.38
N GLU A 77 0.25 -7.72 11.89
CA GLU A 77 -0.88 -7.01 12.49
C GLU A 77 -2.06 -6.83 11.52
N TRP A 78 -1.77 -6.50 10.25
CA TRP A 78 -2.81 -6.32 9.25
C TRP A 78 -3.53 -7.64 8.93
N PHE A 79 -2.78 -8.72 8.76
CA PHE A 79 -3.34 -10.05 8.53
C PHE A 79 -4.08 -10.59 9.75
N ASP A 80 -3.54 -10.40 10.95
CA ASP A 80 -4.22 -10.79 12.19
C ASP A 80 -5.60 -10.13 12.27
N ARG A 81 -5.68 -8.83 11.99
CA ARG A 81 -6.94 -8.08 12.01
C ARG A 81 -7.92 -8.48 10.91
N TRP A 82 -7.47 -8.54 9.66
CA TRP A 82 -8.38 -8.59 8.50
C TRP A 82 -8.52 -9.97 7.85
N VAL A 83 -7.61 -10.90 8.15
CA VAL A 83 -7.65 -12.27 7.62
C VAL A 83 -7.98 -13.26 8.72
N MET A 84 -7.32 -13.13 9.87
CA MET A 84 -7.48 -14.09 10.98
C MET A 84 -8.60 -13.70 11.96
N GLY A 85 -9.18 -12.51 11.81
CA GLY A 85 -10.27 -12.02 12.68
C GLY A 85 -9.85 -11.80 14.14
N LYS A 86 -8.55 -11.64 14.40
CA LYS A 86 -8.04 -11.33 15.74
C LYS A 86 -8.28 -9.85 16.01
N SER A 87 -9.00 -9.58 17.10
CA SER A 87 -9.30 -8.23 17.60
C SER A 87 -8.20 -7.71 18.51
#